data_AF-A0A4Q4VCK8-F1
#
_entry.id   AF-A0A4Q4VCK8-F1
#
_cell.length_a   1.000
_cell.length_b   1.000
_cell.length_c   1.000
_cell.angle_alpha   90.00
_cell.angle_beta   90.00
_cell.angle_gamma   90.00
#
_symmetry.space_group_name_H-M   'P 1'
#
loop_
_entity.id
_entity.type
_entity.pdbx_description
1 polymer ?
#
loop_
_entity_poly.entity_id
_entity_poly.type
_entity_poly.pdbx_seq_one_letter_code
_entity_poly.pdbx_strand_id
1 'polypeptide(L)'
;MHLDRALSGFRSSLGGTNLPQQQVDVVIACGFILLHYAWSVPYFNVPNDALPSVGSDGLMWFAAGIKAVILALYEKEPRGGIFHAYLRADHVKRFYAWSEQESCSYDFEGSFLRQTFTEAARKGPEGDCLQRGCGNSNAGERLVPIFRAVDAVTRGHDISNIMPSILAYTLMWPSKATQAFQDEVKDKDPGAMITMLSFYASSFLISSGRAWWAHHRSKVMCESLLAHFTREKPGGWEQNVSKIGEYFGFNRNRDGNWEFEIRPLS
;
A
#
# COMPACT_ATOMS: atom_id res chain seq x y z
N MET A 1 26.13 0.86 15.62
CA MET A 1 26.88 -0.02 16.55
C MET A 1 26.08 -0.46 17.78
N HIS A 2 25.55 0.41 18.65
CA HIS A 2 24.70 -0.04 19.78
C HIS A 2 23.31 -0.52 19.34
N LEU A 3 22.69 0.16 18.36
CA LEU A 3 21.41 -0.25 17.78
C LEU A 3 21.51 -1.59 17.04
N ASP A 4 22.59 -1.83 16.28
CA ASP A 4 22.81 -3.11 15.58
C ASP A 4 22.99 -4.28 16.55
N ARG A 5 23.69 -4.06 17.68
CA ARG A 5 23.84 -5.07 18.73
C ARG A 5 22.51 -5.31 19.47
N ALA A 6 21.73 -4.27 19.73
CA ALA A 6 20.40 -4.39 20.32
C ALA A 6 19.41 -5.08 19.38
N LEU A 7 19.44 -4.78 18.08
CA LEU A 7 18.63 -5.43 17.05
C LEU A 7 19.04 -6.88 16.81
N SER A 8 20.34 -7.18 16.84
CA SER A 8 20.85 -8.55 16.78
C SER A 8 20.47 -9.36 18.03
N GLY A 9 20.58 -8.76 19.21
CA GLY A 9 20.11 -9.35 20.46
C GLY A 9 18.60 -9.57 20.47
N PHE A 10 17.82 -8.61 19.98
CA PHE A 10 16.36 -8.72 19.85
C PHE A 10 15.97 -9.81 18.84
N ARG A 11 16.62 -9.87 17.67
CA ARG A 11 16.43 -10.95 16.68
C ARG A 11 16.85 -12.31 17.23
N SER A 12 17.92 -12.37 18.02
CA SER A 12 18.35 -13.60 18.71
C SER A 12 17.34 -14.04 19.77
N SER A 13 16.79 -13.09 20.55
CA SER A 13 15.73 -13.36 21.54
C SER A 13 14.38 -13.73 20.91
N LEU A 14 14.06 -13.20 19.72
CA LEU A 14 12.89 -13.63 18.94
C LEU A 14 13.14 -14.95 18.18
N GLY A 15 14.40 -15.21 17.81
CA GLY A 15 14.86 -16.39 17.08
C GLY A 15 14.95 -17.63 17.97
N GLY A 16 15.40 -17.46 19.22
CA GLY A 16 15.48 -18.50 20.23
C GLY A 16 14.11 -18.88 20.79
N THR A 17 13.66 -20.11 20.48
CA THR A 17 12.74 -20.98 21.25
C THR A 17 11.62 -20.37 22.11
N ASN A 18 10.37 -20.80 21.82
CA ASN A 18 9.19 -20.83 22.69
C ASN A 18 8.96 -19.61 23.59
N LEU A 19 8.77 -18.44 22.98
CA LEU A 19 8.21 -17.29 23.69
C LEU A 19 6.85 -17.69 24.32
N PRO A 20 6.59 -17.34 25.58
CA PRO A 20 5.24 -17.47 26.15
C PRO A 20 4.20 -16.79 25.25
N GLN A 21 3.02 -17.37 25.14
CA GLN A 21 1.94 -16.87 24.28
C GLN A 21 1.67 -15.36 24.48
N GLN A 22 1.67 -14.91 25.75
CA GLN A 22 1.47 -13.51 26.09
C GLN A 22 2.55 -12.59 25.49
N GLN A 23 3.81 -13.04 25.42
CA GLN A 23 4.89 -12.26 24.81
C GLN A 23 4.75 -12.21 23.29
N VAL A 24 4.29 -13.30 22.67
CA VAL A 24 3.96 -13.30 21.23
C VAL A 24 2.84 -12.31 20.94
N ASP A 25 1.77 -12.32 21.74
CA ASP A 25 0.66 -11.39 21.59
C ASP A 25 1.11 -9.93 21.78
N VAL A 26 1.98 -9.66 22.75
CA VAL A 26 2.58 -8.32 22.95
C VAL A 26 3.38 -7.89 21.72
N VAL A 27 4.22 -8.75 21.14
CA VAL A 27 5.01 -8.39 19.95
C VAL A 27 4.11 -8.10 18.76
N ILE A 28 3.06 -8.91 18.54
CA ILE A 28 2.07 -8.67 17.47
C ILE A 28 1.34 -7.34 17.70
N ALA A 29 0.86 -7.09 18.92
CA ALA A 29 0.19 -5.84 19.29
C ALA A 29 1.10 -4.62 19.06
N CYS A 30 2.34 -4.68 19.52
CA CYS A 30 3.34 -3.65 19.29
C CYS A 30 3.58 -3.44 17.79
N GLY A 31 3.64 -4.52 17.00
CA GLY A 31 3.76 -4.44 15.54
C GLY A 31 2.62 -3.66 14.89
N PHE A 32 1.37 -3.92 15.30
CA PHE A 32 0.21 -3.16 14.79
C PHE A 32 0.19 -1.71 15.27
N ILE A 33 0.57 -1.42 16.52
CA ILE A 33 0.70 -0.04 17.03
C ILE A 33 1.75 0.73 16.22
N LEU A 34 2.89 0.09 15.97
CA LEU A 34 3.98 0.65 15.18
C LEU A 34 3.56 0.87 13.72
N LEU A 35 2.81 -0.05 13.13
CA LEU A 35 2.28 0.11 11.78
C LEU A 35 1.27 1.27 11.70
N HIS A 36 0.37 1.37 12.68
CA HIS A 36 -0.53 2.51 12.82
C HIS A 36 0.26 3.83 12.92
N TYR A 37 1.28 3.87 13.77
CA TYR A 37 2.17 5.02 13.90
C TYR A 37 2.85 5.37 12.56
N ALA A 38 3.36 4.36 11.84
CA ALA A 38 4.01 4.54 10.55
C ALA A 38 3.06 5.12 9.51
N TRP A 39 1.78 4.73 9.53
CA TRP A 39 0.74 5.35 8.71
C TRP A 39 0.41 6.77 9.14
N SER A 40 0.26 7.03 10.45
CA SER A 40 -0.30 8.30 10.96
C SER A 40 0.72 9.42 11.10
N VAL A 41 1.91 9.16 11.64
CA VAL A 41 2.78 10.22 12.21
C VAL A 41 3.70 10.94 11.23
N PRO A 42 4.29 10.31 10.21
CA PRO A 42 5.24 10.97 9.30
C PRO A 42 4.71 12.24 8.60
N TYR A 43 3.39 12.44 8.57
CA TYR A 43 2.73 13.58 7.93
C TYR A 43 1.90 14.44 8.89
N PHE A 44 1.89 14.13 10.19
CA PHE A 44 1.12 14.88 11.19
C PHE A 44 1.67 16.29 11.46
N ASN A 45 2.99 16.47 11.28
CA ASN A 45 3.71 17.71 11.57
C ASN A 45 4.44 18.26 10.33
N VAL A 46 4.12 17.77 9.14
CA VAL A 46 4.69 18.34 7.92
C VAL A 46 3.94 19.65 7.66
N PRO A 47 4.61 20.81 7.66
CA PRO A 47 3.97 22.07 7.30
C PRO A 47 3.29 21.91 5.94
N ASN A 48 2.10 22.50 5.75
CA ASN A 48 1.34 22.40 4.49
C ASN A 48 2.17 22.72 3.24
N ASP A 49 3.27 23.47 3.39
CA ASP A 49 4.12 23.93 2.29
C ASP A 49 5.33 23.00 2.01
N ALA A 50 5.58 21.99 2.85
CA ALA A 50 6.69 21.05 2.68
C ALA A 50 6.19 19.74 2.05
N LEU A 51 6.43 19.54 0.76
CA LEU A 51 6.12 18.26 0.12
C LEU A 51 7.20 17.23 0.50
N PRO A 52 6.85 16.17 1.25
CA PRO A 52 7.81 15.13 1.61
C PRO A 52 8.33 14.44 0.33
N SER A 53 9.62 14.13 0.32
CA SER A 53 10.23 13.38 -0.78
C SER A 53 9.59 12.01 -0.89
N VAL A 54 9.11 11.63 -2.06
CA VAL A 54 8.47 10.32 -2.29
C VAL A 54 9.38 9.16 -1.88
N GLY A 55 10.69 9.25 -2.15
CA GLY A 55 11.67 8.24 -1.75
C GLY A 55 11.97 8.19 -0.24
N SER A 56 11.43 9.13 0.54
CA SER A 56 11.51 9.12 2.02
C SER A 56 10.28 8.48 2.68
N ASP A 57 9.30 8.02 1.91
CA ASP A 57 8.15 7.26 2.41
C ASP A 57 8.60 5.90 2.96
N GLY A 58 8.92 5.87 4.24
CA GLY A 58 9.38 4.66 4.93
C GLY A 58 8.29 3.63 5.20
N LEU A 59 7.03 3.87 4.82
CA LEU A 59 5.92 2.98 5.15
C LEU A 59 6.12 1.56 4.61
N MET A 60 6.56 1.43 3.35
CA MET A 60 6.76 0.11 2.73
C MET A 60 7.86 -0.70 3.42
N TRP A 61 9.05 -0.10 3.63
CA TRP A 61 10.13 -0.80 4.32
C TRP A 61 9.68 -1.21 5.72
N PHE A 62 8.98 -0.30 6.41
CA PHE A 62 8.61 -0.50 7.80
C PHE A 62 7.57 -1.60 7.93
N ALA A 63 6.52 -1.55 7.10
CA ALA A 63 5.48 -2.56 7.06
C ALA A 63 6.04 -3.93 6.65
N ALA A 64 6.98 -3.99 5.71
CA ALA A 64 7.66 -5.23 5.33
C ALA A 64 8.47 -5.83 6.50
N GLY A 65 9.18 -4.98 7.25
CA GLY A 65 9.90 -5.38 8.46
C GLY A 65 8.98 -5.93 9.55
N ILE A 66 7.86 -5.24 9.83
CA ILE A 66 6.86 -5.69 10.81
C ILE A 66 6.25 -7.03 10.38
N LYS A 67 5.90 -7.20 9.10
CA LYS A 67 5.39 -8.47 8.58
C LYS A 67 6.40 -9.61 8.78
N ALA A 68 7.69 -9.38 8.50
CA ALA A 68 8.71 -10.41 8.70
C ALA A 68 8.79 -10.86 10.17
N VAL A 69 8.70 -9.92 11.12
CA VAL A 69 8.66 -10.24 12.56
C VAL A 69 7.40 -11.04 12.92
N ILE A 70 6.22 -10.60 12.46
CA ILE A 70 4.96 -11.27 12.76
C ILE A 70 4.93 -12.69 12.16
N LEU A 71 5.39 -12.87 10.92
CA LEU A 71 5.43 -14.19 10.28
C LEU A 71 6.40 -15.14 10.97
N ALA A 72 7.60 -14.67 11.35
CA ALA A 72 8.57 -15.48 12.09
C ALA A 72 8.04 -15.96 13.45
N LEU A 73 7.10 -15.23 14.04
CA LEU A 73 6.40 -15.63 15.27
C LEU A 73 5.19 -16.53 14.99
N TYR A 74 4.48 -16.29 13.88
CA TYR A 74 3.32 -17.09 13.49
C TYR A 74 3.69 -18.51 13.05
N GLU A 75 4.80 -18.68 12.32
CA GLU A 75 5.33 -19.99 11.90
C GLU A 75 5.66 -20.91 13.09
N LYS A 76 5.82 -20.35 14.29
CA LYS A 76 6.07 -21.09 15.53
C LYS A 76 4.78 -21.56 16.24
N GLU A 77 3.61 -21.41 15.60
CA GLU A 77 2.26 -21.82 16.06
C GLU A 77 1.89 -21.49 17.53
N PRO A 78 1.54 -20.25 17.83
CA PRO A 78 0.80 -19.92 19.04
C PRO A 78 -0.68 -20.34 18.89
N ARG A 79 -1.03 -21.56 19.29
CA ARG A 79 -2.41 -22.11 19.17
C ARG A 79 -3.44 -21.47 20.11
N GLY A 80 -3.06 -20.49 20.94
CA GLY A 80 -3.92 -19.92 21.98
C GLY A 80 -3.88 -18.38 22.13
N GLY A 81 -3.23 -17.66 21.22
CA GLY A 81 -3.08 -16.21 21.33
C GLY A 81 -4.35 -15.42 21.02
N ILE A 82 -4.50 -14.23 21.61
CA ILE A 82 -5.65 -13.35 21.35
C ILE A 82 -5.72 -12.91 19.88
N PHE A 83 -4.57 -12.90 19.18
CA PHE A 83 -4.47 -12.56 17.77
C PHE A 83 -4.70 -13.75 16.84
N HIS A 84 -4.84 -14.97 17.36
CA HIS A 84 -4.95 -16.18 16.55
C HIS A 84 -6.13 -16.10 15.57
N ALA A 85 -7.30 -15.60 16.01
CA ALA A 85 -8.47 -15.42 15.15
C ALA A 85 -8.24 -14.38 14.02
N TYR A 86 -7.41 -13.37 14.28
CA TYR A 86 -7.14 -12.26 13.35
C TYR A 86 -5.99 -12.57 12.38
N LEU A 87 -5.08 -13.47 12.76
CA LEU A 87 -4.01 -13.95 11.90
C LEU A 87 -4.46 -15.03 10.92
N ARG A 88 -5.69 -15.53 11.07
CA ARG A 88 -6.28 -16.41 10.06
C ARG A 88 -6.41 -15.65 8.75
N ALA A 89 -6.01 -16.32 7.67
CA ALA A 89 -6.12 -15.78 6.31
C ALA A 89 -7.57 -15.56 5.85
N ASP A 90 -8.58 -15.80 6.68
CA ASP A 90 -10.00 -15.78 6.32
C ASP A 90 -10.46 -14.39 5.84
N HIS A 91 -9.98 -13.30 6.45
CA HIS A 91 -10.29 -11.94 5.98
C HIS A 91 -9.74 -11.69 4.57
N VAL A 92 -8.49 -12.06 4.33
CA VAL A 92 -7.82 -11.90 3.04
C VAL A 92 -8.47 -12.81 1.99
N LYS A 93 -8.74 -14.08 2.33
CA LYS A 93 -9.43 -15.04 1.46
C LYS A 93 -10.83 -14.56 1.08
N ARG A 94 -11.60 -14.05 2.04
CA ARG A 94 -12.93 -13.48 1.78
C ARG A 94 -12.86 -12.31 0.82
N PHE A 95 -11.88 -11.42 0.99
CA PHE A 95 -11.72 -10.29 0.09
C PHE A 95 -11.32 -10.73 -1.32
N TYR A 96 -10.37 -11.66 -1.46
CA TYR A 96 -10.01 -12.22 -2.77
C TYR A 96 -11.22 -12.88 -3.44
N ALA A 97 -11.92 -13.78 -2.75
CA ALA A 97 -13.10 -14.45 -3.28
C ALA A 97 -14.21 -13.47 -3.71
N TRP A 98 -14.46 -12.42 -2.91
CA TRP A 98 -15.39 -11.36 -3.31
C TRP A 98 -14.89 -10.61 -4.55
N SER A 99 -13.62 -10.20 -4.56
CA SER A 99 -13.04 -9.43 -5.67
C SER A 99 -13.05 -10.21 -6.97
N GLU A 100 -12.85 -11.53 -6.94
CA GLU A 100 -12.91 -12.42 -8.11
C GLU A 100 -14.30 -12.45 -8.75
N GLN A 101 -15.35 -12.27 -7.95
CA GLN A 101 -16.75 -12.26 -8.39
C GLN A 101 -17.24 -10.87 -8.80
N GLU A 102 -16.61 -9.81 -8.27
CA GLU A 102 -16.98 -8.43 -8.59
C GLU A 102 -16.58 -8.08 -10.03
N SER A 103 -17.58 -7.70 -10.84
CA SER A 103 -17.35 -7.15 -12.16
C SER A 103 -16.79 -5.74 -12.06
N CYS A 104 -15.71 -5.44 -12.78
CA CYS A 104 -15.13 -4.10 -12.83
C CYS A 104 -15.68 -3.34 -14.04
N SER A 105 -16.22 -2.14 -13.82
CA SER A 105 -16.74 -1.29 -14.90
C SER A 105 -15.65 -0.50 -15.62
N TYR A 106 -14.53 -0.24 -14.93
CA TYR A 106 -13.41 0.54 -15.42
C TYR A 106 -12.17 -0.35 -15.64
N ASP A 107 -11.44 -0.12 -16.75
CA ASP A 107 -10.18 -0.82 -17.05
C ASP A 107 -9.01 -0.16 -16.32
N PHE A 108 -8.87 -0.44 -15.01
CA PHE A 108 -7.77 0.09 -14.20
C PHE A 108 -6.40 -0.37 -14.68
N GLU A 109 -6.27 -1.63 -15.07
CA GLU A 109 -4.99 -2.18 -15.50
C GLU A 109 -4.54 -1.49 -16.78
N GLY A 110 -5.41 -1.39 -17.79
CA GLY A 110 -5.15 -0.68 -19.05
C GLY A 110 -4.96 0.83 -18.89
N SER A 111 -5.72 1.45 -17.99
CA SER A 111 -5.75 2.90 -17.83
C SER A 111 -4.65 3.42 -16.91
N PHE A 112 -4.34 2.71 -15.82
CA PHE A 112 -3.41 3.17 -14.80
C PHE A 112 -2.05 2.49 -14.91
N LEU A 113 -1.97 1.21 -15.27
CA LEU A 113 -0.73 0.44 -15.18
C LEU A 113 -0.09 0.15 -16.56
N ARG A 114 -0.90 -0.09 -17.61
CA ARG A 114 -0.44 -0.71 -18.87
C ARG A 114 0.52 0.14 -19.72
N GLN A 115 0.49 1.46 -19.60
CA GLN A 115 1.30 2.36 -20.44
C GLN A 115 2.74 2.55 -19.94
N THR A 116 3.03 2.15 -18.69
CA THR A 116 4.37 2.23 -18.12
C THR A 116 5.19 0.96 -18.37
N PHE A 117 4.53 -0.14 -18.76
CA PHE A 117 5.20 -1.34 -19.25
C PHE A 117 5.52 -1.17 -20.73
N THR A 118 6.75 -0.78 -21.05
CA THR A 118 7.28 -1.07 -22.38
C THR A 118 7.19 -2.57 -22.61
N GLU A 119 6.83 -2.98 -23.84
CA GLU A 119 6.67 -4.39 -24.25
C GLU A 119 7.89 -5.28 -23.93
N ALA A 120 9.04 -4.68 -23.61
CA ALA A 120 10.23 -5.35 -23.11
C ALA A 120 10.02 -6.13 -21.79
N ALA A 121 9.14 -5.67 -20.89
CA ALA A 121 8.87 -6.35 -19.61
C ALA A 121 7.97 -7.60 -19.74
N ARG A 122 7.24 -7.74 -20.86
CA ARG A 122 6.37 -8.90 -21.13
C ARG A 122 7.08 -10.12 -21.71
N LYS A 123 8.38 -10.02 -22.01
CA LYS A 123 9.20 -11.14 -22.50
C LYS A 123 9.93 -11.91 -21.38
N GLY A 124 9.47 -11.82 -20.15
CA GLY A 124 9.84 -12.77 -19.10
C GLY A 124 8.99 -14.04 -19.22
N PRO A 125 9.58 -15.25 -19.12
CA PRO A 125 8.78 -16.47 -19.11
C PRO A 125 7.81 -16.44 -17.94
N GLU A 126 6.58 -16.92 -18.13
CA GLU A 126 5.64 -17.22 -17.04
C GLU A 126 6.33 -18.17 -16.05
N GLY A 127 6.89 -17.62 -14.98
CA GLY A 127 7.73 -18.34 -14.05
C GLY A 127 8.29 -17.41 -12.98
N ASP A 128 7.65 -17.47 -11.80
CA ASP A 128 8.07 -16.93 -10.50
C ASP A 128 9.05 -15.74 -10.51
N CYS A 129 8.49 -14.54 -10.70
CA CYS A 129 9.21 -13.27 -10.80
C CYS A 129 9.79 -12.82 -9.43
N LEU A 130 10.87 -13.47 -8.99
CA LEU A 130 11.64 -13.11 -7.79
C LEU A 130 12.85 -12.18 -8.06
N GLN A 131 13.04 -11.70 -9.31
CA GLN A 131 14.19 -10.88 -9.71
C GLN A 131 13.92 -9.35 -9.65
N ARG A 132 15.02 -8.57 -9.63
CA ARG A 132 15.12 -7.09 -9.51
C ARG A 132 14.35 -6.24 -10.54
N GLY A 133 13.60 -6.83 -11.48
CA GLY A 133 12.93 -6.10 -12.56
C GLY A 133 11.41 -6.30 -12.65
N CYS A 134 10.81 -6.99 -11.68
CA CYS A 134 9.37 -7.26 -11.67
C CYS A 134 8.66 -6.71 -10.42
N GLY A 135 9.33 -5.82 -9.67
CA GLY A 135 8.79 -5.26 -8.43
C GLY A 135 7.44 -4.58 -8.69
N ASN A 136 7.43 -3.70 -9.68
CA ASN A 136 6.26 -2.94 -10.08
C ASN A 136 5.11 -3.82 -10.60
N SER A 137 5.39 -4.80 -11.47
CA SER A 137 4.36 -5.71 -11.98
C SER A 137 3.69 -6.47 -10.84
N ASN A 138 4.47 -7.00 -9.90
CA ASN A 138 3.93 -7.70 -8.73
C ASN A 138 3.14 -6.79 -7.80
N ALA A 139 3.58 -5.54 -7.62
CA ALA A 139 2.87 -4.55 -6.83
C ALA A 139 1.54 -4.15 -7.49
N GLY A 140 1.53 -3.92 -8.80
CA GLY A 140 0.34 -3.62 -9.60
C GLY A 140 -0.71 -4.73 -9.56
N GLU A 141 -0.31 -6.00 -9.74
CA GLU A 141 -1.22 -7.15 -9.62
C GLU A 141 -1.90 -7.20 -8.24
N ARG A 142 -1.18 -6.86 -7.17
CA ARG A 142 -1.73 -6.80 -5.81
C ARG A 142 -2.67 -5.62 -5.58
N LEU A 143 -2.73 -4.64 -6.48
CA LEU A 143 -3.72 -3.56 -6.42
C LEU A 143 -5.05 -3.94 -7.06
N VAL A 144 -5.11 -4.97 -7.90
CA VAL A 144 -6.34 -5.36 -8.61
C VAL A 144 -7.54 -5.55 -7.67
N PRO A 145 -7.45 -6.26 -6.53
CA PRO A 145 -8.58 -6.37 -5.60
C PRO A 145 -9.03 -5.00 -5.05
N ILE A 146 -8.07 -4.09 -4.79
CA ILE A 146 -8.34 -2.74 -4.30
C ILE A 146 -9.04 -1.91 -5.38
N PHE A 147 -8.63 -2.03 -6.64
CA PHE A 147 -9.30 -1.37 -7.76
C PHE A 147 -10.76 -1.79 -7.92
N ARG A 148 -11.04 -3.10 -7.78
CA ARG A 148 -12.42 -3.62 -7.82
C ARG A 148 -13.24 -3.08 -6.64
N ALA A 149 -12.64 -2.97 -5.45
CA ALA A 149 -13.29 -2.32 -4.30
C ALA A 149 -13.58 -0.84 -4.57
N VAL A 150 -12.63 -0.10 -5.14
CA VAL A 150 -12.83 1.30 -5.52
C VAL A 150 -13.97 1.45 -6.52
N ASP A 151 -14.01 0.63 -7.57
CA ASP A 151 -15.08 0.62 -8.59
C ASP A 151 -16.46 0.31 -8.00
N ALA A 152 -16.54 -0.68 -7.12
CA ALA A 152 -17.79 -1.01 -6.43
C ALA A 152 -18.28 0.18 -5.58
N VAL A 153 -17.38 0.82 -4.84
CA VAL A 153 -17.71 2.00 -4.03
C VAL A 153 -18.16 3.18 -4.90
N THR A 154 -17.45 3.48 -6.00
CA THR A 154 -17.80 4.60 -6.88
C THR A 154 -19.12 4.37 -7.63
N ARG A 155 -19.48 3.11 -7.88
CA ARG A 155 -20.80 2.72 -8.43
C ARG A 155 -21.92 2.66 -7.39
N GLY A 156 -21.64 2.93 -6.11
CA GLY A 156 -22.64 2.88 -5.04
C GLY A 156 -23.11 1.46 -4.69
N HIS A 157 -22.30 0.44 -4.98
CA HIS A 157 -22.59 -0.93 -4.53
C HIS A 157 -22.42 -1.04 -3.01
N ASP A 158 -23.40 -1.65 -2.33
CA ASP A 158 -23.26 -1.94 -0.90
C ASP A 158 -22.28 -3.08 -0.67
N ILE A 159 -21.09 -2.73 -0.18
CA ILE A 159 -20.01 -3.65 0.17
C ILE A 159 -19.68 -3.58 1.67
N SER A 160 -20.62 -3.11 2.49
CA SER A 160 -20.42 -2.88 3.93
C SER A 160 -20.01 -4.15 4.68
N ASN A 161 -20.50 -5.32 4.23
CA ASN A 161 -20.18 -6.63 4.80
C ASN A 161 -18.72 -7.06 4.60
N ILE A 162 -18.05 -6.60 3.54
CA ILE A 162 -16.67 -6.98 3.20
C ILE A 162 -15.68 -5.82 3.46
N MET A 163 -16.17 -4.61 3.69
CA MET A 163 -15.37 -3.41 3.96
C MET A 163 -14.28 -3.57 5.03
N PRO A 164 -14.51 -4.28 6.17
CA PRO A 164 -13.42 -4.52 7.14
C PRO A 164 -12.25 -5.30 6.54
N SER A 165 -12.52 -6.28 5.67
CA SER A 165 -11.48 -7.06 4.98
C SER A 165 -10.79 -6.24 3.90
N ILE A 166 -11.52 -5.37 3.19
CA ILE A 166 -10.95 -4.41 2.23
C ILE A 166 -9.96 -3.48 2.95
N LEU A 167 -10.38 -2.84 4.04
CA LEU A 167 -9.53 -1.95 4.83
C LEU A 167 -8.29 -2.66 5.36
N ALA A 168 -8.45 -3.85 5.95
CA ALA A 168 -7.32 -4.63 6.44
C ALA A 168 -6.32 -4.95 5.31
N TYR A 169 -6.81 -5.33 4.13
CA TYR A 169 -5.95 -5.59 2.98
C TYR A 169 -5.22 -4.33 2.52
N THR A 170 -5.94 -3.21 2.35
CA THR A 170 -5.38 -1.92 1.90
C THR A 170 -4.31 -1.41 2.86
N LEU A 171 -4.59 -1.43 4.17
CA LEU A 171 -3.65 -0.97 5.20
C LEU A 171 -2.39 -1.85 5.32
N MET A 172 -2.52 -3.14 4.97
CA MET A 172 -1.41 -4.10 4.94
C MET A 172 -0.73 -4.21 3.58
N TRP A 173 -1.25 -3.57 2.52
CA TRP A 173 -0.67 -3.61 1.18
C TRP A 173 0.81 -3.21 1.17
N PRO A 174 1.27 -2.18 1.91
CA PRO A 174 2.70 -1.82 1.94
C PRO A 174 3.61 -2.96 2.42
N SER A 175 3.13 -3.85 3.31
CA SER A 175 3.89 -5.01 3.76
C SER A 175 4.08 -6.09 2.70
N LYS A 176 3.38 -5.97 1.57
CA LYS A 176 3.42 -6.89 0.44
C LYS A 176 4.42 -6.45 -0.63
N ALA A 177 4.99 -5.25 -0.52
CA ALA A 177 6.01 -4.74 -1.42
C ALA A 177 7.25 -5.63 -1.39
N THR A 178 7.72 -6.04 -2.58
CA THR A 178 8.98 -6.77 -2.72
C THR A 178 10.17 -5.83 -2.51
N GLN A 179 11.36 -6.38 -2.25
CA GLN A 179 12.57 -5.55 -2.20
C GLN A 179 12.82 -4.85 -3.54
N ALA A 180 12.57 -5.54 -4.66
CA ALA A 180 12.68 -4.97 -6.00
C ALA A 180 11.78 -3.73 -6.17
N PHE A 181 10.52 -3.79 -5.75
CA PHE A 181 9.63 -2.63 -5.83
C PHE A 181 10.10 -1.47 -4.95
N GLN A 182 10.61 -1.77 -3.75
CA GLN A 182 11.15 -0.73 -2.86
C GLN A 182 12.38 -0.04 -3.46
N ASP A 183 13.25 -0.81 -4.13
CA ASP A 183 14.42 -0.27 -4.82
C ASP A 183 13.97 0.59 -6.03
N GLU A 184 13.01 0.12 -6.83
CA GLU A 184 12.40 0.89 -7.93
C GLU A 184 11.77 2.21 -7.44
N VAL A 185 11.08 2.19 -6.30
CA VAL A 185 10.52 3.41 -5.68
C VAL A 185 11.62 4.37 -5.24
N LYS A 186 12.68 3.85 -4.63
CA LYS A 186 13.84 4.64 -4.20
C LYS A 186 14.55 5.29 -5.37
N ASP A 187 14.66 4.58 -6.48
CA ASP A 187 15.26 5.04 -7.73
C ASP A 187 14.31 5.92 -8.57
N LYS A 188 13.09 6.15 -8.08
CA LYS A 188 12.04 6.95 -8.73
C LYS A 188 11.68 6.42 -10.12
N ASP A 189 11.65 5.09 -10.26
CA ASP A 189 11.16 4.45 -11.48
C ASP A 189 9.73 4.94 -11.79
N PRO A 190 9.45 5.42 -13.01
CA PRO A 190 8.13 5.97 -13.35
C PRO A 190 6.99 4.97 -13.13
N GLY A 191 7.21 3.68 -13.43
CA GLY A 191 6.22 2.63 -13.21
C GLY A 191 5.91 2.46 -11.73
N ALA A 192 6.95 2.39 -10.90
CA ALA A 192 6.79 2.28 -9.47
C ALA A 192 6.10 3.51 -8.85
N MET A 193 6.42 4.72 -9.32
CA MET A 193 5.75 5.95 -8.89
C MET A 193 4.26 5.96 -9.27
N ILE A 194 3.90 5.46 -10.46
CA ILE A 194 2.50 5.36 -10.91
C ILE A 194 1.72 4.33 -10.08
N THR A 195 2.33 3.19 -9.75
CA THR A 195 1.73 2.20 -8.85
C THR A 195 1.54 2.76 -7.45
N MET A 196 2.51 3.51 -6.92
CA MET A 196 2.37 4.22 -5.64
C MET A 196 1.24 5.25 -5.67
N LEU A 197 1.11 6.03 -6.75
CA LEU A 197 0.01 6.99 -6.92
C LEU A 197 -1.34 6.27 -6.96
N SER A 198 -1.43 5.18 -7.72
CA SER A 198 -2.64 4.37 -7.84
C SER A 198 -3.05 3.76 -6.49
N PHE A 199 -2.07 3.28 -5.73
CA PHE A 199 -2.27 2.76 -4.37
C PHE A 199 -2.82 3.85 -3.43
N TYR A 200 -2.17 5.01 -3.37
CA TYR A 200 -2.57 6.07 -2.46
C TYR A 200 -3.89 6.71 -2.87
N ALA A 201 -4.17 6.89 -4.17
CA ALA A 201 -5.46 7.39 -4.64
C ALA A 201 -6.61 6.44 -4.25
N SER A 202 -6.40 5.13 -4.43
CA SER A 202 -7.36 4.11 -4.01
C SER A 202 -7.55 4.08 -2.49
N SER A 203 -6.46 4.19 -1.74
CA SER A 203 -6.47 4.21 -0.27
C SER A 203 -7.16 5.45 0.29
N PHE A 204 -6.98 6.60 -0.36
CA PHE A 204 -7.65 7.86 -0.03
C PHE A 204 -9.17 7.70 -0.07
N LEU A 205 -9.70 7.09 -1.14
CA LEU A 205 -11.13 6.84 -1.31
C LEU A 205 -11.65 5.80 -0.30
N ILE A 206 -11.03 4.63 -0.21
CA ILE A 206 -11.49 3.54 0.66
C ILE A 206 -11.50 3.94 2.14
N SER A 207 -10.47 4.68 2.57
CA SER A 207 -10.28 5.07 3.97
C SER A 207 -11.17 6.24 4.40
N SER A 208 -11.85 6.91 3.46
CA SER A 208 -12.71 8.06 3.75
C SER A 208 -13.79 7.69 4.77
N GLY A 209 -13.90 8.48 5.84
CA GLY A 209 -14.86 8.25 6.95
C GLY A 209 -14.56 7.04 7.84
N ARG A 210 -13.52 6.24 7.56
CA ARG A 210 -13.24 4.96 8.24
C ARG A 210 -11.88 4.91 8.94
N ALA A 211 -10.85 5.46 8.30
CA ALA A 211 -9.49 5.52 8.83
C ALA A 211 -8.89 6.89 8.49
N TRP A 212 -9.22 7.90 9.30
CA TRP A 212 -8.86 9.31 9.06
C TRP A 212 -7.35 9.52 8.89
N TRP A 213 -6.53 8.76 9.62
CA TRP A 213 -5.07 8.82 9.55
C TRP A 213 -4.52 8.27 8.22
N ALA A 214 -5.09 7.17 7.71
CA ALA A 214 -4.72 6.60 6.42
C ALA A 214 -5.20 7.48 5.27
N HIS A 215 -6.42 8.01 5.40
CA HIS A 215 -6.99 8.96 4.46
C HIS A 215 -6.10 10.21 4.34
N HIS A 216 -5.70 10.80 5.47
CA HIS A 216 -4.82 11.97 5.49
C HIS A 216 -3.46 11.70 4.84
N ARG A 217 -2.76 10.61 5.24
CA ARG A 217 -1.50 10.20 4.59
C ARG A 217 -1.66 10.05 3.08
N SER A 218 -2.72 9.37 2.66
CA SER A 218 -2.94 9.06 1.25
C SER A 218 -3.10 10.32 0.42
N LYS A 219 -3.78 11.35 0.96
CA LYS A 219 -3.89 12.66 0.33
C LYS A 219 -2.51 13.32 0.15
N VAL A 220 -1.75 13.44 1.24
CA VAL A 220 -0.41 14.05 1.22
C VAL A 220 0.52 13.34 0.23
N MET A 221 0.47 12.00 0.19
CA MET A 221 1.28 11.23 -0.74
C MET A 221 0.84 11.40 -2.20
N CYS A 222 -0.46 11.51 -2.48
CA CYS A 222 -0.94 11.86 -3.82
C CYS A 222 -0.42 13.24 -4.23
N GLU A 223 -0.51 14.26 -3.36
CA GLU A 223 0.01 15.61 -3.61
C GLU A 223 1.51 15.59 -3.94
N SER A 224 2.32 14.89 -3.13
CA SER A 224 3.76 14.74 -3.35
C SER A 224 4.09 14.03 -4.67
N LEU A 225 3.40 12.94 -4.98
CA LEU A 225 3.62 12.17 -6.21
C LEU A 225 3.25 12.99 -7.45
N LEU A 226 2.09 13.64 -7.43
CA LEU A 226 1.60 14.47 -8.52
C LEU A 226 2.50 15.70 -8.75
N ALA A 227 2.99 16.34 -7.68
CA ALA A 227 3.97 17.41 -7.76
C ALA A 227 5.32 16.94 -8.33
N HIS A 228 5.77 15.74 -7.92
CA HIS A 228 6.98 15.12 -8.46
C HIS A 228 6.87 14.90 -9.98
N PHE A 229 5.79 14.27 -10.44
CA PHE A 229 5.54 14.06 -11.87
C PHE A 229 5.49 15.38 -12.66
N THR A 230 4.79 16.37 -12.12
CA THR A 230 4.68 17.70 -12.74
C THR A 230 6.04 18.37 -12.94
N ARG A 231 6.95 18.23 -11.97
CA ARG A 231 8.27 18.87 -11.99
C ARG A 231 9.27 18.14 -12.87
N GLU A 232 9.40 16.82 -12.68
CA GLU A 232 10.46 16.05 -13.34
C GLU A 232 10.10 15.67 -14.77
N LYS A 233 8.80 15.58 -15.10
CA LYS A 233 8.29 15.16 -16.40
C LYS A 233 9.07 13.96 -16.98
N PRO A 234 9.08 12.79 -16.31
CA PRO A 234 9.61 11.58 -16.92
C PRO A 234 8.94 11.33 -18.28
N GLY A 235 9.47 10.53 -19.21
CA GLY A 235 8.69 10.24 -20.43
C GLY A 235 7.50 9.32 -20.10
N GLY A 236 6.31 9.55 -20.68
CA GLY A 236 5.27 8.51 -20.79
C GLY A 236 4.40 8.24 -19.57
N TRP A 237 4.23 9.22 -18.68
CA TRP A 237 3.37 9.11 -17.47
C TRP A 237 2.17 10.05 -17.51
N GLU A 238 2.19 11.08 -18.37
CA GLU A 238 1.21 12.16 -18.39
C GLU A 238 -0.21 11.61 -18.59
N GLN A 239 -0.34 10.60 -19.45
CA GLN A 239 -1.62 9.96 -19.72
C GLN A 239 -2.12 9.15 -18.53
N ASN A 240 -1.23 8.45 -17.80
CA ASN A 240 -1.61 7.71 -16.58
C ASN A 240 -2.04 8.68 -15.48
N VAL A 241 -1.27 9.75 -15.25
CA VAL A 241 -1.63 10.76 -14.24
C VAL A 241 -2.92 11.47 -14.60
N SER A 242 -3.16 11.80 -15.87
CA SER A 242 -4.44 12.38 -16.31
C SER A 242 -5.60 11.44 -16.01
N LYS A 243 -5.49 10.16 -16.40
CA LYS A 243 -6.55 9.15 -16.15
C LYS A 243 -6.81 8.92 -14.68
N ILE A 244 -5.76 8.84 -13.84
CA ILE A 244 -5.90 8.73 -12.40
C ILE A 244 -6.58 9.99 -11.84
N GLY A 245 -6.12 11.17 -12.25
CA GLY A 245 -6.70 12.43 -11.81
C GLY A 245 -8.18 12.56 -12.19
N GLU A 246 -8.53 12.24 -13.44
CA GLU A 246 -9.91 12.23 -13.93
C GLU A 246 -10.81 11.27 -13.14
N TYR A 247 -10.34 10.04 -12.89
CA TYR A 247 -11.12 9.04 -12.17
C TYR A 247 -11.38 9.44 -10.71
N PHE A 248 -10.33 9.92 -10.02
CA PHE A 248 -10.42 10.27 -8.60
C PHE A 248 -10.83 11.73 -8.34
N GLY A 249 -11.02 12.55 -9.37
CA GLY A 249 -11.39 13.96 -9.24
C GLY A 249 -10.26 14.85 -8.71
N PHE A 250 -9.01 14.56 -9.08
CA PHE A 250 -7.86 15.42 -8.77
C PHE A 250 -7.72 16.47 -9.87
N ASN A 251 -7.85 17.74 -9.50
CA ASN A 251 -7.82 18.86 -10.43
C ASN A 251 -6.59 19.73 -10.20
N ARG A 252 -6.12 20.43 -11.24
CA ARG A 252 -5.10 21.47 -11.06
C ARG A 252 -5.77 22.82 -10.90
N ASN A 253 -5.38 23.56 -9.87
CA ASN A 253 -5.86 24.92 -9.66
C ASN A 253 -5.11 25.93 -10.54
N ARG A 254 -5.47 27.21 -10.42
CA ARG A 254 -4.90 28.29 -11.25
C ARG A 254 -3.40 28.47 -11.07
N ASP A 255 -2.87 28.10 -9.91
CA ASP A 255 -1.45 28.14 -9.58
C ASP A 255 -0.71 26.85 -9.98
N GLY A 256 -1.43 25.89 -10.57
CA GLY A 256 -0.91 24.60 -10.99
C GLY A 256 -0.76 23.57 -9.86
N ASN A 257 -1.27 23.86 -8.66
CA ASN A 257 -1.30 22.93 -7.53
C ASN A 257 -2.46 21.94 -7.66
N TRP A 258 -2.34 20.76 -7.07
CA TRP A 258 -3.37 19.72 -7.11
C TRP A 258 -4.41 19.92 -6.00
N GLU A 259 -5.68 19.90 -6.38
CA GLU A 259 -6.85 19.99 -5.50
C GLU A 259 -7.67 18.71 -5.59
N PHE A 260 -8.24 18.28 -4.45
CA PHE A 260 -8.95 17.02 -4.29
C PHE A 260 -10.42 17.31 -4.06
N GLU A 261 -11.28 16.95 -5.02
CA GLU A 261 -12.72 16.97 -4.76
C GLU A 261 -13.10 15.82 -3.84
N ILE A 262 -13.55 16.15 -2.62
CA ILE A 262 -14.13 15.15 -1.72
C ILE A 262 -15.51 14.80 -2.28
N ARG A 263 -15.59 13.72 -3.06
CA ARG A 263 -16.90 13.11 -3.36
C ARG A 263 -17.39 12.42 -2.09
N PRO A 264 -18.51 12.84 -1.49
CA PRO A 264 -19.09 12.11 -0.37
C PRO A 264 -19.45 10.71 -0.87
N LEU A 265 -18.93 9.68 -0.19
CA LEU A 265 -19.38 8.31 -0.37
C LEU A 265 -20.78 8.23 0.25
N SER A 266 -21.80 8.16 -0.61
CA SER A 266 -23.20 7.96 -0.23
C SER A 266 -23.45 6.56 0.31
#